data_AF-A0A3B4ASM0-F1
#
_entry.id   AF-A0A3B4ASM0-F1
#
_cell.length_a   1.000
_cell.length_b   1.000
_cell.length_c   1.000
_cell.angle_alpha   90.00
_cell.angle_beta   90.00
_cell.angle_gamma   90.00
#
_symmetry.space_group_name_H-M   'P 1'
#
loop_
_entity.id
_entity.type
_entity.pdbx_description
1 polymer ?
#
loop_
_entity_poly.entity_id
_entity_poly.type
_entity_poly.pdbx_seq_one_letter_code
_entity_poly.pdbx_strand_id
1 'polypeptide(L)'
;LIFTPFLLQVRQFSTSAVRPPPIQVYGVEGRYATALFSAASKQKKLDQVEQELGKTVIKDPKLSSVVMDPHVKRSLKLKTFNEALAKEKVSPITLNLINVLAENGRLNLTADVITAFAKMMSAHCGEVICSVTTAQPLDEANLAELKIALKGFLQKGETIKLETKVL
;
A
#
# COMPACT_ATOMS: atom_id res chain seq x y z
N LEU A 1 2.15 6.26 -60.96
CA LEU A 1 3.14 6.74 -59.96
C LEU A 1 2.56 6.45 -58.58
N ILE A 2 3.32 5.70 -57.80
CA ILE A 2 2.90 4.89 -56.65
C ILE A 2 2.69 5.81 -55.43
N PHE A 3 1.47 5.86 -54.89
CA PHE A 3 1.15 6.58 -53.66
C PHE A 3 1.48 5.67 -52.47
N THR A 4 2.62 5.94 -51.81
CA THR A 4 3.04 5.27 -50.58
C THR A 4 2.20 5.77 -49.40
N PRO A 5 1.49 4.91 -48.64
CA PRO A 5 0.85 5.34 -47.42
C PRO A 5 1.89 5.46 -46.31
N PHE A 6 1.94 6.66 -45.72
CA PHE A 6 2.73 7.05 -44.57
C PHE A 6 2.50 6.06 -43.42
N LEU A 7 3.53 5.28 -43.07
CA LEU A 7 3.52 4.37 -41.93
C LEU A 7 3.28 5.16 -40.64
N LEU A 8 2.07 5.03 -40.08
CA LEU A 8 1.74 5.45 -38.73
C LEU A 8 2.61 4.64 -37.75
N GLN A 9 3.72 5.24 -37.33
CA GLN A 9 4.55 4.71 -36.26
C GLN A 9 3.76 4.81 -34.94
N VAL A 10 3.03 3.75 -34.63
CA VAL A 10 2.39 3.55 -33.32
C VAL A 10 3.49 3.66 -32.27
N ARG A 11 3.39 4.67 -31.39
CA ARG A 11 4.24 4.77 -30.21
C ARG A 11 4.00 3.54 -29.34
N GLN A 12 4.83 2.52 -29.49
CA GLN A 12 4.91 1.41 -28.56
C GLN A 12 5.49 1.96 -27.26
N PHE A 13 4.61 2.36 -26.33
CA PHE A 13 5.04 2.56 -24.96
C PHE A 13 5.49 1.21 -24.43
N SER A 14 6.79 1.10 -24.18
CA SER A 14 7.41 -0.07 -23.54
C SER A 14 6.75 -0.27 -22.18
N THR A 15 5.74 -1.14 -22.12
CA THR A 15 5.12 -1.57 -20.87
C THR A 15 6.12 -2.45 -20.16
N SER A 16 7.00 -1.83 -19.36
CA SER A 16 7.72 -2.54 -18.31
C SER A 16 6.69 -3.06 -17.32
N ALA A 17 6.09 -4.22 -17.63
CA ALA A 17 4.93 -4.85 -17.00
C ALA A 17 4.74 -4.37 -15.56
N VAL A 18 3.81 -3.43 -15.39
CA VAL A 18 3.29 -3.10 -14.05
C VAL A 18 2.60 -4.39 -13.60
N ARG A 19 3.12 -5.04 -12.56
CA ARG A 19 2.48 -6.23 -12.01
C ARG A 19 1.21 -5.75 -11.33
N PRO A 20 0.02 -6.09 -11.84
CA PRO A 20 -1.21 -5.64 -11.23
C PRO A 20 -1.30 -6.27 -9.83
N PRO A 21 -1.70 -5.49 -8.81
CA PRO A 21 -1.93 -6.02 -7.48
C PRO A 21 -3.16 -6.93 -7.49
N PRO A 22 -3.26 -7.87 -6.54
CA PRO A 22 -4.39 -8.80 -6.44
C PRO A 22 -5.73 -8.06 -6.22
N ILE A 23 -5.71 -6.91 -5.54
CA ILE A 23 -6.85 -6.01 -5.40
C ILE A 23 -6.48 -4.64 -5.96
N GLN A 24 -7.38 -4.09 -6.79
CA GLN A 24 -7.25 -2.72 -7.27
C GLN A 24 -7.78 -1.76 -6.22
N VAL A 25 -6.88 -0.97 -5.62
CA VAL A 25 -7.25 0.15 -4.77
C VAL A 25 -7.27 1.41 -5.62
N TYR A 26 -8.41 2.09 -5.63
CA TYR A 26 -8.59 3.34 -6.38
C TYR A 26 -8.20 4.55 -5.53
N GLY A 27 -8.13 5.74 -6.13
CA GLY A 27 -7.74 6.97 -5.45
C GLY A 27 -6.28 7.36 -5.69
N VAL A 28 -5.85 8.45 -5.05
CA VAL A 28 -4.48 8.98 -5.19
C VAL A 28 -3.51 8.06 -4.47
N GLU A 29 -3.87 7.68 -3.25
CA GLU A 29 -3.24 6.70 -2.38
C GLU A 29 -3.11 5.33 -3.06
N GLY A 30 -4.19 4.86 -3.71
CA GLY A 30 -4.20 3.59 -4.43
C GLY A 30 -3.23 3.55 -5.61
N ARG A 31 -3.06 4.66 -6.33
CA ARG A 31 -2.07 4.78 -7.43
C ARG A 31 -0.64 4.67 -6.91
N TYR A 32 -0.32 5.34 -5.79
CA TYR A 32 1.01 5.23 -5.18
C TYR A 32 1.25 3.84 -4.60
N ALA A 33 0.26 3.25 -3.91
CA ALA A 33 0.35 1.90 -3.36
C ALA A 33 0.54 0.86 -4.47
N THR A 34 -0.18 0.99 -5.59
CA THR A 34 -0.03 0.13 -6.78
C THR A 34 1.35 0.24 -7.41
N ALA A 35 1.87 1.47 -7.56
CA ALA A 35 3.21 1.70 -8.07
C ALA A 35 4.28 1.09 -7.15
N LEU A 36 4.12 1.27 -5.84
CA LEU A 36 4.99 0.69 -4.81
C LEU A 36 4.99 -0.85 -4.88
N PHE A 37 3.79 -1.45 -4.91
CA PHE A 37 3.63 -2.89 -5.01
C PHE A 37 4.29 -3.44 -6.28
N SER A 38 4.10 -2.79 -7.42
CA SER A 38 4.76 -3.21 -8.65
C SER A 38 6.29 -3.08 -8.56
N ALA A 39 6.83 -2.06 -7.90
CA ALA A 39 8.27 -1.88 -7.73
C ALA A 39 8.86 -2.93 -6.76
N ALA A 40 8.20 -3.15 -5.62
CA ALA A 40 8.61 -4.11 -4.61
C ALA A 40 8.49 -5.56 -5.10
N SER A 41 7.45 -5.88 -5.87
CA SER A 41 7.25 -7.21 -6.49
C SER A 41 8.33 -7.50 -7.54
N LYS A 42 8.74 -6.51 -8.34
CA LYS A 42 9.86 -6.65 -9.29
C LYS A 42 11.19 -6.97 -8.59
N GLN A 43 11.41 -6.41 -7.41
CA GLN A 43 12.63 -6.64 -6.62
C GLN A 43 12.51 -7.79 -5.62
N LYS A 44 11.34 -8.44 -5.51
CA LYS A 44 11.03 -9.50 -4.52
C LYS A 44 11.31 -9.07 -3.07
N LYS A 45 11.04 -7.81 -2.73
CA LYS A 45 11.27 -7.21 -1.38
C LYS A 45 9.97 -6.74 -0.72
N LEU A 46 8.85 -7.40 -1.02
CA LEU A 46 7.53 -7.00 -0.52
C LEU A 46 7.46 -6.98 1.01
N ASP A 47 7.86 -8.08 1.65
CA ASP A 47 7.80 -8.22 3.12
C ASP A 47 8.72 -7.22 3.83
N GLN A 48 9.89 -6.94 3.24
CA GLN A 48 10.82 -5.95 3.77
C GLN A 48 10.20 -4.54 3.74
N VAL A 49 9.61 -4.16 2.61
CA VAL A 49 8.98 -2.84 2.44
C VAL A 49 7.79 -2.68 3.39
N GLU A 50 6.98 -3.73 3.59
CA GLU A 50 5.87 -3.70 4.55
C GLU A 50 6.36 -3.43 5.98
N GLN A 51 7.38 -4.16 6.42
CA GLN A 51 7.94 -3.98 7.78
C GLN A 51 8.58 -2.60 7.96
N GLU A 52 9.23 -2.06 6.93
CA GLU A 52 9.82 -0.71 6.96
C GLU A 52 8.72 0.36 7.06
N LEU A 53 7.67 0.26 6.24
CA LEU A 53 6.56 1.22 6.25
C LEU A 53 5.81 1.25 7.58
N GLY A 54 5.62 0.11 8.23
CA GLY A 54 4.97 0.03 9.54
C GLY A 54 5.80 0.60 10.70
N LYS A 55 7.13 0.69 10.55
CA LYS A 55 8.03 1.20 11.59
C LYS A 55 8.29 2.70 11.43
N THR A 56 8.61 3.13 10.22
CA THR A 56 9.24 4.43 9.92
C THR A 56 8.25 5.61 9.99
N VAL A 57 7.03 5.48 9.47
CA VAL A 57 6.12 6.62 9.29
C VAL A 57 5.15 6.81 10.46
N ILE A 58 4.71 5.71 11.08
CA ILE A 58 3.62 5.75 12.07
C ILE A 58 4.13 6.06 13.48
N LYS A 59 5.41 5.75 13.78
CA LYS A 59 5.91 5.77 15.16
C LYS A 59 6.56 7.08 15.59
N ASP A 60 7.00 7.92 14.64
CA ASP A 60 7.71 9.15 14.97
C ASP A 60 6.78 10.37 15.01
N PRO A 61 6.34 10.84 16.20
CA PRO A 61 5.41 11.96 16.32
C PRO A 61 6.01 13.29 15.82
N LYS A 62 7.34 13.42 15.87
CA LYS A 62 8.07 14.57 15.32
C LYS A 62 7.97 14.62 13.80
N LEU A 63 7.98 13.47 13.14
CA LEU A 63 7.90 13.39 11.68
C LEU A 63 6.47 13.65 11.20
N SER A 64 5.48 13.09 11.91
CA SER A 64 4.05 13.34 11.66
C SER A 64 3.66 14.82 11.77
N SER A 65 4.13 15.52 12.82
CA SER A 65 3.86 16.96 12.98
C SER A 65 4.48 17.82 11.86
N VAL A 66 5.72 17.51 11.44
CA VAL A 66 6.39 18.20 10.32
C VAL A 66 5.69 17.94 8.98
N VAL A 67 5.12 16.75 8.80
CA VAL A 67 4.30 16.44 7.62
C VAL A 67 3.07 17.33 7.55
N MET A 68 2.32 17.41 8.65
CA MET A 68 1.04 18.13 8.71
C MET A 68 1.18 19.65 8.69
N ASP A 69 2.33 20.21 9.09
CA ASP A 69 2.55 21.65 9.10
C ASP A 69 2.75 22.22 7.67
N PRO A 70 1.83 23.08 7.18
CA PRO A 70 1.95 23.69 5.85
C PRO A 70 3.04 24.79 5.76
N HIS A 71 3.55 25.32 6.87
CA HIS A 71 4.54 26.40 6.87
C HIS A 71 5.97 25.92 6.55
N VAL A 72 6.23 24.62 6.73
CA VAL A 72 7.54 24.05 6.45
C VAL A 72 7.71 23.90 4.93
N LYS A 73 8.74 24.55 4.38
CA LYS A 73 9.08 24.46 2.95
C LYS A 73 9.31 23.01 2.53
N ARG A 74 8.81 22.62 1.34
CA ARG A 74 8.95 21.25 0.80
C ARG A 74 10.40 20.76 0.75
N SER A 75 11.34 21.64 0.39
CA SER A 75 12.77 21.31 0.35
C SER A 75 13.34 20.97 1.74
N LEU A 76 12.85 21.62 2.79
CA LEU A 76 13.24 21.32 4.16
C LEU A 76 12.62 19.99 4.62
N LYS A 77 11.35 19.75 4.30
CA LYS A 77 10.69 18.45 4.55
C LYS A 77 11.47 17.30 3.91
N LEU A 78 11.81 17.41 2.63
CA LEU A 78 12.61 16.42 1.89
C LEU A 78 13.95 16.13 2.59
N LYS A 79 14.67 17.17 3.02
CA LYS A 79 15.95 16.99 3.74
C LYS A 79 15.75 16.26 5.07
N THR A 80 14.77 16.69 5.87
CA THR A 80 14.48 16.05 7.16
C THR A 80 14.08 14.59 7.01
N PHE A 81 13.33 14.25 5.97
CA PHE A 81 12.95 12.86 5.68
C PHE A 81 14.14 12.03 5.20
N ASN A 82 14.97 12.56 4.31
CA ASN A 82 16.17 11.84 3.86
C ASN A 82 17.16 11.62 5.02
N GLU A 83 17.32 12.59 5.92
CA GLU A 83 18.14 12.43 7.13
C GLU A 83 17.56 11.42 8.12
N ALA A 84 16.23 11.39 8.32
CA ALA A 84 15.57 10.42 9.16
C ALA A 84 15.70 8.99 8.58
N LEU A 85 15.43 8.83 7.29
CA LEU A 85 15.49 7.56 6.60
C LEU A 85 16.94 7.04 6.46
N ALA A 86 17.93 7.94 6.35
CA ALA A 86 19.34 7.57 6.40
C ALA A 86 19.75 6.96 7.75
N LYS A 87 19.15 7.42 8.86
CA LYS A 87 19.39 6.85 10.20
C LYS A 87 18.78 5.45 10.34
N GLU A 88 17.61 5.22 9.75
CA GLU A 88 16.91 3.94 9.84
C GLU A 88 17.36 2.89 8.82
N LYS A 89 18.26 3.24 7.88
CA LYS A 89 18.79 2.33 6.83
C LYS A 89 17.68 1.60 6.06
N VAL A 90 16.62 2.33 5.69
CA VAL A 90 15.51 1.79 4.90
C VAL A 90 15.92 1.40 3.48
N SER A 91 15.14 0.52 2.86
CA SER A 91 15.36 0.10 1.48
C SER A 91 15.24 1.27 0.48
N PRO A 92 15.92 1.18 -0.69
CA PRO A 92 15.84 2.21 -1.72
C PRO A 92 14.41 2.37 -2.29
N ILE A 93 13.58 1.33 -2.21
CA ILE A 93 12.19 1.38 -2.65
C ILE A 93 11.37 2.30 -1.73
N THR A 94 11.51 2.12 -0.43
CA THR A 94 10.83 2.94 0.59
C THR A 94 11.31 4.40 0.52
N LEU A 95 12.62 4.63 0.34
CA LEU A 95 13.18 5.98 0.12
C LEU A 95 12.56 6.66 -1.09
N ASN A 96 12.50 5.97 -2.23
CA ASN A 96 11.94 6.53 -3.46
C ASN A 96 10.45 6.86 -3.31
N LEU A 97 9.67 6.04 -2.59
CA LEU A 97 8.27 6.33 -2.30
C LEU A 97 8.12 7.66 -1.54
N ILE A 98 8.87 7.82 -0.44
CA ILE A 98 8.78 9.02 0.39
C ILE A 98 9.25 10.25 -0.37
N ASN A 99 10.32 10.14 -1.17
CA ASN A 99 10.79 11.23 -2.01
C ASN A 99 9.72 11.65 -3.03
N VAL A 100 9.09 10.71 -3.73
CA VAL A 100 8.01 11.01 -4.68
C VAL A 100 6.80 11.64 -3.97
N LEU A 101 6.41 11.16 -2.79
CA LEU A 101 5.32 11.77 -2.02
C LEU A 101 5.66 13.19 -1.56
N ALA A 102 6.90 13.43 -1.15
CA ALA A 102 7.39 14.72 -0.72
C ALA A 102 7.51 15.74 -1.87
N GLU A 103 8.00 15.33 -3.04
CA GLU A 103 8.05 16.16 -4.24
C GLU A 103 6.64 16.59 -4.69
N ASN A 104 5.68 15.66 -4.63
CA ASN A 104 4.28 15.93 -4.95
C ASN A 104 3.53 16.67 -3.83
N GLY A 105 4.15 16.92 -2.67
CA GLY A 105 3.52 17.55 -1.51
C GLY A 105 2.42 16.71 -0.85
N ARG A 106 2.42 15.39 -1.06
CA ARG A 106 1.41 14.43 -0.61
C ARG A 106 1.85 13.61 0.61
N LEU A 107 2.77 14.15 1.40
CA LEU A 107 3.25 13.48 2.61
C LEU A 107 2.13 13.19 3.62
N ASN A 108 1.07 13.99 3.63
CA ASN A 108 -0.07 13.78 4.52
C ASN A 108 -0.83 12.48 4.19
N LEU A 109 -0.79 12.04 2.92
CA LEU A 109 -1.43 10.82 2.45
C LEU A 109 -0.59 9.57 2.72
N THR A 110 0.58 9.70 3.35
CA THR A 110 1.47 8.55 3.56
C THR A 110 0.80 7.47 4.43
N ALA A 111 0.02 7.87 5.45
CA ALA A 111 -0.75 6.93 6.26
C ALA A 111 -1.76 6.14 5.42
N ASP A 112 -2.52 6.82 4.56
CA ASP A 112 -3.52 6.19 3.69
C ASP A 112 -2.87 5.26 2.66
N VAL A 113 -1.72 5.65 2.11
CA VAL A 113 -0.92 4.81 1.19
C VAL A 113 -0.44 3.54 1.91
N ILE A 114 0.00 3.63 3.16
CA ILE A 114 0.42 2.47 3.96
C ILE A 114 -0.78 1.54 4.21
N THR A 115 -1.93 2.08 4.58
CA THR A 115 -3.15 1.28 4.76
C THR A 115 -3.61 0.62 3.46
N ALA A 116 -3.57 1.34 2.34
CA ALA A 116 -3.88 0.78 1.02
C ALA A 116 -2.91 -0.35 0.63
N PHE A 117 -1.61 -0.15 0.87
CA PHE A 117 -0.59 -1.16 0.62
C PHE A 117 -0.78 -2.40 1.51
N ALA A 118 -1.07 -2.23 2.80
CA ALA A 118 -1.36 -3.32 3.72
C ALA A 118 -2.56 -4.16 3.26
N LYS A 119 -3.64 -3.51 2.78
CA LYS A 119 -4.80 -4.21 2.18
C LYS A 119 -4.40 -5.06 0.97
N MET A 120 -3.53 -4.52 0.10
CA MET A 120 -3.02 -5.26 -1.07
C MET A 120 -2.10 -6.42 -0.67
N MET A 121 -1.31 -6.26 0.39
CA MET A 121 -0.45 -7.32 0.94
C MET A 121 -1.26 -8.45 1.57
N SER A 122 -2.28 -8.13 2.38
CA SER A 122 -3.22 -9.15 2.90
C SER A 122 -3.83 -9.96 1.75
N ALA A 123 -4.30 -9.29 0.70
CA ALA A 123 -4.84 -9.99 -0.47
C ALA A 123 -3.79 -10.83 -1.21
N HIS A 124 -2.54 -10.39 -1.27
CA HIS A 124 -1.45 -11.16 -1.86
C HIS A 124 -1.12 -12.42 -1.04
N CYS A 125 -1.25 -12.34 0.28
CA CYS A 125 -1.11 -13.48 1.18
C CYS A 125 -2.36 -14.39 1.21
N GLY A 126 -3.44 -14.03 0.50
CA GLY A 126 -4.72 -14.74 0.56
C GLY A 126 -5.50 -14.48 1.85
N GLU A 127 -5.19 -13.43 2.59
CA GLU A 127 -5.93 -13.06 3.79
C GLU A 127 -7.17 -12.23 3.44
N VAL A 128 -8.34 -12.69 3.85
CA VAL A 128 -9.61 -11.97 3.70
C VAL A 128 -9.99 -11.40 5.07
N ILE A 129 -10.08 -10.07 5.14
CA ILE A 129 -10.50 -9.35 6.35
C ILE A 129 -12.03 -9.33 6.37
N CYS A 130 -12.62 -9.99 7.36
CA CYS A 130 -14.06 -10.06 7.56
C CYS A 130 -14.45 -9.31 8.84
N SER A 131 -15.18 -8.21 8.69
CA SER A 131 -15.76 -7.50 9.83
C SER A 131 -17.13 -8.07 10.18
N VAL A 132 -17.28 -8.64 11.38
CA VAL A 132 -18.56 -9.17 11.89
C VAL A 132 -19.11 -8.19 12.91
N THR A 133 -20.31 -7.67 12.68
CA THR A 133 -20.97 -6.72 13.57
C THR A 133 -22.10 -7.42 14.32
N THR A 134 -22.06 -7.47 15.65
CA THR A 134 -23.04 -8.22 16.46
C THR A 134 -23.64 -7.37 17.59
N ALA A 135 -24.88 -7.66 17.97
CA ALA A 135 -25.59 -6.93 19.03
C ALA A 135 -25.12 -7.33 20.45
N GLN A 136 -24.48 -8.49 20.59
CA GLN A 136 -23.91 -8.98 21.85
C GLN A 136 -22.49 -9.51 21.61
N PRO A 137 -21.62 -9.54 22.63
CA PRO A 137 -20.31 -10.17 22.53
C PRO A 137 -20.48 -11.65 22.21
N LEU A 138 -19.73 -12.14 21.23
CA LEU A 138 -19.81 -13.54 20.83
C LEU A 138 -19.01 -14.44 21.76
N ASP A 139 -19.60 -15.57 22.08
CA ASP A 139 -18.95 -16.67 22.79
C ASP A 139 -17.98 -17.42 21.87
N GLU A 140 -16.96 -18.07 22.44
CA GLU A 140 -15.91 -18.76 21.67
C GLU A 140 -16.47 -19.89 20.77
N ALA A 141 -17.54 -20.55 21.22
CA ALA A 141 -18.26 -21.57 20.45
C ALA A 141 -18.89 -20.99 19.18
N ASN A 142 -19.57 -19.84 19.29
CA ASN A 142 -20.20 -19.16 18.17
C ASN A 142 -19.17 -18.62 17.17
N LEU A 143 -18.00 -18.18 17.66
CA LEU A 143 -16.89 -17.77 16.79
C LEU A 143 -16.31 -18.93 15.99
N ALA A 144 -16.21 -20.12 16.59
CA ALA A 144 -15.74 -21.31 15.89
C ALA A 144 -16.70 -21.73 14.76
N GLU A 145 -18.00 -21.72 15.03
CA GLU A 145 -19.04 -22.00 14.03
C GLU A 145 -19.02 -20.97 12.89
N LEU A 146 -18.89 -19.68 13.22
CA LEU A 146 -18.75 -18.62 12.23
C LEU A 146 -17.52 -18.80 11.34
N LYS A 147 -16.37 -19.19 11.92
CA LYS A 147 -15.17 -19.49 11.14
C LYS A 147 -15.39 -20.64 10.16
N ILE A 148 -16.13 -21.68 10.57
CA ILE A 148 -16.46 -22.82 9.70
C ILE A 148 -17.40 -22.40 8.57
N ALA A 149 -18.47 -21.68 8.90
CA ALA A 149 -19.42 -21.18 7.91
C ALA A 149 -18.73 -20.26 6.90
N LEU A 150 -17.90 -19.34 7.36
CA LEU A 150 -17.18 -18.39 6.49
C LEU A 150 -16.14 -19.07 5.60
N LYS A 151 -15.47 -20.13 6.08
CA LYS A 151 -14.57 -20.92 5.22
C LYS A 151 -15.26 -21.51 3.99
N GLY A 152 -16.57 -21.77 4.06
CA GLY A 152 -17.36 -22.25 2.92
C GLY A 152 -17.54 -21.20 1.81
N PHE A 153 -17.38 -19.92 2.12
CA PHE A 153 -17.51 -18.82 1.16
C PHE A 153 -16.17 -18.36 0.55
N LEU A 154 -15.04 -18.87 1.05
CA LEU A 154 -13.70 -18.49 0.60
C LEU A 154 -13.20 -19.39 -0.54
N GLN A 155 -12.33 -18.84 -1.39
CA GLN A 155 -11.65 -19.63 -2.43
C GLN A 155 -10.52 -20.48 -1.83
N LYS A 156 -10.11 -21.55 -2.53
CA LYS A 156 -9.05 -22.46 -2.06
C LYS A 156 -7.75 -21.70 -1.79
N GLY A 157 -7.33 -21.67 -0.52
CA GLY A 157 -6.06 -21.07 -0.08
C GLY A 157 -6.19 -19.75 0.67
N GLU A 158 -7.40 -19.23 0.87
CA GLU A 158 -7.62 -17.98 1.60
C GLU A 158 -7.78 -18.21 3.12
N THR A 159 -7.21 -17.30 3.92
CA THR A 159 -7.27 -17.32 5.40
C THR A 159 -8.10 -16.15 5.91
N ILE A 160 -9.00 -16.40 6.86
CA ILE A 160 -9.90 -15.36 7.39
C ILE A 160 -9.24 -14.64 8.57
N LYS A 161 -9.15 -13.32 8.50
CA LYS A 161 -8.93 -12.45 9.66
C LYS A 161 -10.26 -11.85 10.10
N LEU A 162 -10.75 -12.26 11.27
CA LEU A 162 -12.02 -11.78 11.82
C LEU A 162 -11.78 -10.55 12.70
N GLU A 163 -12.49 -9.47 12.40
CA GLU A 163 -12.63 -8.31 13.27
C GLU A 163 -14.08 -8.28 13.80
N THR A 164 -14.27 -8.48 15.10
CA THR A 164 -15.59 -8.38 15.73
C THR A 164 -15.82 -6.96 16.21
N LYS A 165 -16.96 -6.38 15.82
CA LYS A 165 -17.44 -5.10 16.33
C LYS A 165 -18.78 -5.32 17.01
N VAL A 166 -18.88 -4.92 18.27
CA VAL A 166 -20.16 -4.92 18.99
C VAL A 166 -20.80 -3.55 18.79
N LEU A 167 -22.09 -3.54 18.46
CA LEU A 167 -22.89 -2.31 18.34
C LEU A 167 -23.22 -1.71 19.71
#